data_AF-A0A6P1ZYP6-F1
#
_entry.id   AF-A0A6P1ZYP6-F1
#
_cell.length_a   1.000
_cell.length_b   1.000
_cell.length_c   1.000
_cell.angle_alpha   90.00
_cell.angle_beta   90.00
_cell.angle_gamma   90.00
#
_symmetry.space_group_name_H-M   'P 1'
#
loop_
_entity.id
_entity.type
_entity.pdbx_description
1 polymer ?
#
loop_
_entity_poly.entity_id
_entity_poly.type
_entity_poly.pdbx_seq_one_letter_code
_entity_poly.pdbx_strand_id
1 'polypeptide(L)' 'MPNIIFTLNAKGGVGKTTMAVNLAAQFGQKNKFNLIGADIQVSASLWTGQNYN' A
#
# COMPACT_ATOMS: atom_id res chain seq x y z
N MET A 1 16.36 -4.94 -12.09
CA MET A 1 16.34 -4.12 -10.86
C MET A 1 14.89 -3.81 -10.51
N PRO A 2 14.48 -3.82 -9.24
CA PRO A 2 13.12 -3.45 -8.85
C PRO A 2 12.88 -1.94 -8.96
N ASN A 3 11.73 -1.54 -9.48
CA ASN A 3 11.27 -0.14 -9.42
C ASN A 3 10.52 0.06 -8.10
N ILE A 4 10.91 1.08 -7.33
CA ILE A 4 10.34 1.35 -6.00
C ILE A 4 9.50 2.63 -6.08
N ILE A 5 8.27 2.55 -5.57
CA ILE A 5 7.34 3.68 -5.49
C ILE A 5 7.00 3.94 -4.02
N PHE A 6 7.14 5.19 -3.58
CA PHE A 6 6.78 5.62 -2.22
C PHE A 6 5.57 6.57 -2.24
N THR A 7 4.57 6.28 -1.43
CA THR A 7 3.43 7.18 -1.16
C THR A 7 3.63 7.87 0.19
N LEU A 8 4.14 9.10 0.19
CA LEU A 8 4.59 9.78 1.42
C LEU A 8 4.01 11.20 1.54
N ASN A 9 3.58 11.54 2.76
CA ASN A 9 3.08 12.86 3.14
C ASN A 9 2.99 12.93 4.67
N ALA A 10 3.47 14.02 5.28
CA ALA A 10 3.45 14.21 6.74
C ALA A 10 2.03 14.39 7.31
N LYS A 11 1.08 14.91 6.53
CA LYS A 11 -0.29 15.11 6.98
C LYS A 11 -1.07 13.78 7.01
N GLY A 12 -1.79 13.54 8.10
CA GLY A 12 -2.74 12.42 8.23
C GLY A 12 -3.99 12.60 7.36
N GLY A 13 -4.64 11.52 6.96
CA GLY A 13 -5.93 11.58 6.26
C GLY A 13 -5.90 12.09 4.81
N VAL A 14 -4.72 12.24 4.19
CA VAL A 14 -4.58 12.72 2.79
C VAL A 14 -4.66 11.61 1.73
N GLY A 15 -5.03 10.39 2.11
CA GLY A 15 -5.20 9.28 1.17
C GLY A 15 -3.94 8.51 0.78
N LYS A 16 -2.84 8.59 1.56
CA LYS A 16 -1.60 7.82 1.28
C LYS A 16 -1.86 6.32 1.15
N THR A 17 -2.48 5.73 2.17
CA THR A 17 -2.77 4.30 2.18
C THR A 17 -3.75 3.93 1.08
N THR A 18 -4.78 4.74 0.86
CA THR A 18 -5.75 4.59 -0.24
C THR A 18 -5.05 4.57 -1.60
N MET A 19 -4.10 5.47 -1.84
CA MET A 19 -3.33 5.48 -3.08
C MET A 19 -2.44 4.24 -3.19
N ALA A 20 -1.71 3.86 -2.13
CA ALA A 20 -0.81 2.72 -2.13
C ALA A 20 -1.52 1.40 -2.45
N VAL A 21 -2.66 1.12 -1.81
CA VAL A 21 -3.43 -0.12 -2.02
C VAL A 21 -4.02 -0.19 -3.43
N ASN A 22 -4.56 0.92 -3.95
CA ASN A 22 -5.14 0.95 -5.30
C ASN A 22 -4.05 0.86 -6.38
N LEU A 23 -2.90 1.50 -6.16
CA LEU A 23 -1.75 1.40 -7.06
C LEU A 23 -1.24 -0.04 -7.13
N ALA A 24 -1.13 -0.70 -5.97
CA ALA A 24 -0.76 -2.11 -5.90
C ALA A 24 -1.78 -3.03 -6.59
N ALA A 25 -3.08 -2.81 -6.37
CA ALA A 25 -4.13 -3.58 -7.02
C ALA A 25 -4.11 -3.41 -8.55
N GLN A 26 -3.90 -2.18 -9.04
CA GLN A 26 -3.88 -1.90 -10.47
C GLN A 26 -2.63 -2.45 -11.16
N PHE A 27 -1.45 -2.29 -10.58
CA PHE A 27 -0.23 -2.88 -11.16
C PHE A 27 -0.17 -4.39 -11.00
N GLY A 28 -0.70 -4.93 -9.90
CA GLY A 28 -0.81 -6.35 -9.62
C GLY A 28 -1.62 -7.14 -10.64
N GLN A 29 -2.52 -6.48 -11.39
CA GLN A 29 -3.26 -7.12 -12.48
C GLN A 29 -2.39 -7.57 -13.66
N LYS A 30 -1.23 -6.92 -13.87
CA LYS A 30 -0.36 -7.17 -15.04
C LYS A 30 1.05 -7.60 -14.68
N ASN A 31 1.53 -7.23 -13.49
CA ASN A 31 2.91 -7.44 -13.07
C ASN A 31 2.96 -7.96 -11.64
N LYS A 32 4.02 -8.68 -11.29
CA LYS A 32 4.32 -8.99 -9.89
C LYS A 32 4.58 -7.68 -9.14
N PHE A 33 3.72 -7.37 -8.18
CA PHE A 33 3.79 -6.14 -7.37
C PHE A 33 3.76 -6.50 -5.89
N ASN A 34 4.66 -5.89 -5.11
CA ASN A 34 4.72 -6.07 -3.66
C ASN A 34 4.28 -4.77 -2.98
N LEU A 35 3.22 -4.85 -2.17
CA LEU A 35 2.80 -3.76 -1.29
C LEU A 35 3.47 -3.92 0.07
N ILE A 36 4.13 -2.87 0.55
CA ILE A 36 4.77 -2.82 1.87
C ILE A 36 4.09 -1.72 2.69
N GLY A 37 3.39 -2.11 3.75
CA GLY A 37 2.85 -1.18 4.75
C GLY A 37 3.93 -0.81 5.76
N ALA A 38 4.32 0.47 5.80
CA ALA A 38 5.32 0.98 6.74
C ALA A 38 4.72 1.90 7.83
N ASP A 39 3.39 1.92 7.96
CA ASP A 39 2.70 2.66 9.02
C ASP A 39 2.36 1.74 10.21
N ILE A 40 2.37 2.32 11.41
CA ILE A 40 2.05 1.62 12.67
C ILE A 40 0.55 1.27 12.76
N GLN A 41 -0.31 1.93 11.98
CA GLN A 41 -1.75 1.70 12.00
C GLN A 41 -2.18 0.46 11.20
N VAL A 42 -1.25 -0.19 10.49
CA VAL A 42 -1.46 -1.44 9.77
C VAL A 42 -2.57 -1.32 8.70
N SER A 43 -2.89 -0.10 8.27
CA SER A 43 -4.06 0.19 7.44
C SER A 43 -3.99 -0.49 6.07
N ALA A 44 -2.80 -0.58 5.47
CA ALA A 44 -2.60 -1.24 4.18
C ALA A 44 -2.96 -2.74 4.25
N SER A 45 -2.50 -3.44 5.28
CA SER A 45 -2.76 -4.87 5.47
C SER A 45 -4.24 -5.16 5.69
N LEU A 46 -4.90 -4.38 6.55
CA LEU A 46 -6.34 -4.48 6.81
C LEU A 46 -7.16 -4.29 5.53
N TRP A 47 -6.82 -3.28 4.72
CA TRP A 47 -7.48 -3.03 3.43
C TRP A 47 -7.28 -4.15 2.41
N THR A 48 -6.14 -4.85 2.47
CA THR A 48 -5.87 -6.01 1.62
C THR A 48 -6.47 -7.31 2.15
N GLY A 49 -7.22 -7.28 3.25
CA GLY A 49 -7.83 -8.47 3.85
C GLY A 49 -6.84 -9.40 4.55
N GLN A 50 -5.63 -8.92 4.87
CA GLN A 50 -4.72 -9.67 5.72
C GLN A 50 -5.22 -9.62 7.17
N ASN A 51 -5.64 -10.77 7.67
CA ASN A 51 -6.05 -10.95 9.05
C ASN A 51 -4.82 -11.24 9.91
N TYR A 52 -4.69 -10.50 11.01
CA TYR A 52 -3.72 -10.80 12.07
C TYR A 52 -4.45 -11.65 13.12
N ASN A 53 -4.24 -12.96 13.07
CA ASN A 53 -4.58 -13.88 14.17
C ASN A 53 -3.42 -13.95 15.15
#